data_AF-A0A2A4VFY6-F1
#
_entry.id   AF-A0A2A4VFY6-F1
#
_cell.length_a   1.000
_cell.length_b   1.000
_cell.length_c   1.000
_cell.angle_alpha   90.00
_cell.angle_beta   90.00
_cell.angle_gamma   90.00
#
_symmetry.space_group_name_H-M   'P 1'
#
loop_
_entity.id
_entity.type
_entity.pdbx_description
1 polymer ?
#
loop_
_entity_poly.entity_id
_entity_poly.type
_entity_poly.pdbx_seq_one_letter_code
_entity_poly.pdbx_strand_id
1 'polypeptide(L)'
;MPIPEETQKKMTELDQRIKDARQDQAEIDDAYNPSDEELSPDAQRSARAGSEFLSTVIAGAFFGYGIDWYFNSTPIAMILFILLGFISGVMRANAAMKRNSEENEK
;
A
#
# COMPACT_ATOMS: atom_id res chain seq x y z
N MET A 1 -19.52 22.83 -27.93
CA MET A 1 -20.76 22.29 -27.34
C MET A 1 -20.63 22.38 -25.83
N PRO A 2 -21.57 23.04 -25.11
CA PRO A 2 -21.58 23.04 -23.65
C PRO A 2 -21.89 21.63 -23.14
N ILE A 3 -21.19 21.20 -22.10
CA ILE A 3 -21.39 19.89 -21.48
C ILE A 3 -22.73 19.91 -20.73
N PRO A 4 -23.58 18.88 -20.87
CA PRO A 4 -24.86 18.80 -20.15
C PRO A 4 -24.67 18.91 -18.63
N GLU A 5 -25.51 19.70 -17.95
CA GLU A 5 -25.44 19.99 -16.51
C GLU A 5 -25.53 18.71 -15.63
N GLU A 6 -26.31 17.74 -16.08
CA GLU A 6 -26.41 16.38 -15.54
C GLU A 6 -25.05 15.68 -15.41
N THR A 7 -24.18 15.84 -16.41
CA THR A 7 -22.87 15.20 -16.45
C THR A 7 -21.93 15.84 -15.42
N GLN A 8 -22.01 17.16 -15.23
CA GLN A 8 -21.21 17.87 -14.23
C GLN A 8 -21.58 17.42 -12.81
N LYS A 9 -22.87 17.28 -12.50
CA LYS A 9 -23.31 16.75 -11.19
C LYS A 9 -22.77 15.36 -10.90
N LYS A 10 -22.84 14.45 -11.88
CA LYS A 10 -22.32 13.07 -11.73
C LYS A 10 -20.81 13.05 -11.54
N MET A 11 -20.07 13.93 -12.22
CA MET A 11 -18.63 14.06 -12.03
C MET A 11 -18.30 14.56 -10.62
N THR A 12 -19.02 15.56 -10.11
CA THR A 12 -18.83 16.06 -8.74
C THR A 12 -19.15 15.01 -7.67
N GLU A 13 -20.21 14.21 -7.86
CA GLU A 13 -20.56 13.12 -6.94
C GLU A 13 -19.51 12.01 -6.94
N LEU A 14 -18.98 11.64 -8.11
CA LEU A 14 -17.89 10.67 -8.23
C LEU A 14 -16.61 11.19 -7.57
N ASP A 15 -16.28 12.47 -7.77
CA ASP A 15 -15.12 13.09 -7.13
C ASP A 15 -15.22 13.08 -5.61
N GLN A 16 -16.41 13.38 -5.05
CA GLN A 16 -16.65 13.27 -3.61
C GLN A 16 -16.45 11.84 -3.11
N ARG A 17 -17.06 10.85 -3.77
CA ARG A 17 -16.94 9.44 -3.38
C ARG A 17 -15.51 8.91 -3.47
N ILE A 18 -14.74 9.35 -4.48
CA ILE A 18 -13.31 9.01 -4.60
C ILE A 18 -12.53 9.65 -3.47
N LYS A 19 -12.85 10.89 -3.09
CA LYS A 19 -12.17 11.59 -2.01
C LYS A 19 -12.41 10.93 -0.65
N ASP A 20 -13.64 10.53 -0.38
CA ASP A 20 -14.02 9.81 0.84
C ASP A 20 -13.32 8.43 0.89
N ALA A 21 -13.36 7.66 -0.20
CA ALA A 21 -12.68 6.36 -0.26
C ALA A 21 -11.13 6.49 -0.14
N ARG A 22 -10.53 7.59 -0.62
CA ARG A 22 -9.11 7.87 -0.42
C ARG A 22 -8.79 8.27 1.02
N GLN A 23 -9.70 8.95 1.72
CA GLN A 23 -9.53 9.28 3.13
C GLN A 23 -9.58 8.02 4.00
N ASP A 24 -10.53 7.12 3.76
CA ASP A 24 -10.61 5.84 4.49
C ASP A 24 -9.34 5.01 4.27
N GLN A 25 -8.78 5.05 3.05
CA GLN A 25 -7.54 4.35 2.71
C GLN A 25 -6.30 5.01 3.32
N ALA A 26 -6.32 6.34 3.48
CA ALA A 26 -5.28 7.09 4.19
C ALA A 26 -5.34 6.82 5.71
N GLU A 27 -6.53 6.66 6.29
CA GLU A 27 -6.72 6.37 7.72
C GLU A 27 -6.22 4.95 8.09
N ILE A 28 -6.40 3.97 7.20
CA ILE A 28 -5.82 2.62 7.36
C ILE A 28 -4.29 2.65 7.26
N ASP A 29 -3.74 3.50 6.39
CA ASP A 29 -2.28 3.72 6.27
C ASP A 29 -1.70 4.53 7.45
N ASP A 30 -2.48 5.43 8.07
CA ASP A 30 -2.09 6.29 9.19
C ASP A 30 -2.09 5.60 10.56
N ALA A 31 -2.53 4.33 10.65
CA ALA A 31 -2.43 3.54 11.88
C ALA A 31 -0.98 3.35 12.39
N TYR A 32 0.03 3.68 11.57
CA TYR A 32 1.43 3.83 11.97
C TYR A 32 1.90 5.28 11.77
N ASN A 33 1.35 6.20 12.57
CA ASN A 33 1.88 7.57 12.67
C ASN A 33 2.79 7.66 13.91
N PRO A 34 4.13 7.69 13.75
CA PRO A 34 5.02 8.11 14.83
C PRO A 34 4.88 9.63 15.03
N SER A 35 3.74 10.07 15.55
CA SER A 35 3.32 11.48 15.55
C SER A 35 3.90 12.34 16.68
N ASP A 36 4.96 11.89 17.37
CA ASP A 36 5.54 12.64 18.50
C ASP A 36 7.00 13.11 18.29
N GLU A 37 7.65 12.73 17.19
CA GLU A 37 9.00 13.22 16.87
C GLU A 37 8.98 13.98 15.54
N GLU A 38 9.58 15.18 15.50
CA GLU A 38 9.83 15.96 14.28
C GLU A 38 10.80 15.20 13.36
N LEU A 39 10.35 14.10 12.79
CA LEU A 39 11.09 13.27 11.85
C LEU A 39 11.22 14.03 10.54
N SER A 40 12.44 14.14 10.02
CA SER A 40 12.70 14.71 8.70
C SER A 40 11.78 14.08 7.65
N PRO A 41 11.36 14.82 6.60
CA PRO A 41 10.48 14.30 5.55
C PRO A 41 10.97 12.97 4.93
N ASP A 42 12.29 12.77 4.86
CA ASP A 42 12.92 11.54 4.38
C ASP A 42 12.74 10.36 5.34
N ALA A 43 12.77 10.62 6.65
CA ALA A 43 12.53 9.62 7.68
C ALA A 43 11.07 9.18 7.69
N GLN A 44 10.12 10.11 7.52
CA GLN A 44 8.69 9.78 7.37
C GLN A 44 8.43 8.90 6.14
N ARG A 45 9.04 9.23 4.99
CA ARG A 45 8.95 8.40 3.76
C ARG A 45 9.51 7.00 3.97
N SER A 46 10.65 6.89 4.62
CA SER A 46 11.31 5.61 4.87
C SER A 46 10.53 4.75 5.87
N ALA A 47 9.95 5.38 6.90
CA ALA A 47 9.09 4.72 7.88
C ALA A 47 7.83 4.15 7.21
N ARG A 48 7.17 4.94 6.34
CA ARG A 48 6.01 4.47 5.57
C ARG A 48 6.37 3.30 4.65
N ALA A 49 7.45 3.42 3.88
CA ALA A 49 7.92 2.34 3.01
C ALA A 49 8.23 1.05 3.79
N GLY A 50 8.83 1.16 4.99
CA GLY A 50 9.07 0.04 5.89
C GLY A 50 7.79 -0.61 6.41
N SER A 51 6.78 0.20 6.77
CA SER A 51 5.47 -0.30 7.23
C SER A 51 4.70 -1.02 6.12
N GLU A 52 4.71 -0.49 4.90
CA GLU A 52 4.10 -1.12 3.74
C GLU A 52 4.77 -2.47 3.44
N PHE A 53 6.10 -2.52 3.48
CA PHE A 53 6.85 -3.75 3.32
C PHE A 53 6.49 -4.79 4.40
N LEU A 54 6.54 -4.38 5.68
CA LEU A 54 6.28 -5.28 6.80
C LEU A 54 4.84 -5.81 6.80
N SER A 55 3.86 -4.99 6.42
CA SER A 55 2.45 -5.40 6.31
C SER A 55 2.27 -6.58 5.34
N THR A 56 2.94 -6.54 4.18
CA THR A 56 2.87 -7.60 3.17
C THR A 56 3.55 -8.89 3.63
N VAL A 57 4.66 -8.78 4.37
CA VAL A 57 5.36 -9.94 4.94
C VAL A 57 4.51 -10.61 6.02
N ILE A 58 3.92 -9.82 6.92
CA ILE A 58 3.03 -10.33 7.98
C ILE A 58 1.80 -11.01 7.36
N ALA A 59 1.18 -10.38 6.36
CA ALA A 59 0.06 -10.97 5.63
C ALA A 59 0.46 -12.32 4.98
N GLY A 60 1.60 -12.37 4.29
CA GLY A 60 2.13 -13.61 3.71
C GLY A 60 2.37 -14.70 4.76
N ALA A 61 3.01 -14.36 5.88
CA ALA A 61 3.25 -15.29 6.97
C ALA A 61 1.93 -15.83 7.57
N PHE A 62 0.92 -14.97 7.74
CA PHE A 62 -0.39 -15.38 8.25
C PHE A 62 -1.11 -16.35 7.30
N PHE A 63 -1.11 -16.04 5.99
CA PHE A 63 -1.66 -16.93 4.96
C PHE A 63 -0.89 -18.26 4.88
N GLY A 64 0.44 -18.21 4.88
CA GLY A 64 1.28 -19.40 4.84
C GLY A 64 1.07 -20.30 6.06
N TYR A 65 0.96 -19.70 7.26
CA TYR A 65 0.67 -20.44 8.48
C TYR A 65 -0.71 -21.12 8.45
N GLY A 66 -1.74 -20.44 7.96
CA GLY A 66 -3.08 -21.03 7.83
C GLY A 66 -3.11 -22.22 6.88
N ILE A 67 -2.37 -22.14 5.77
CA ILE A 67 -2.25 -23.24 4.80
C ILE A 67 -1.47 -24.40 5.41
N ASP A 68 -0.32 -24.14 6.05
CA ASP A 68 0.47 -25.19 6.70
C ASP A 68 -0.33 -25.91 7.81
N TRP A 69 -1.16 -25.17 8.56
CA TRP A 69 -2.05 -25.73 9.57
C TRP A 69 -3.14 -26.62 8.96
N TYR A 70 -3.76 -26.19 7.85
CA TYR A 70 -4.83 -26.96 7.20
C TYR A 70 -4.32 -28.25 6.55
N PHE A 71 -3.16 -28.21 5.90
CA PHE A 71 -2.58 -29.36 5.20
C PHE A 71 -1.71 -30.25 6.10
N ASN A 72 -1.53 -29.91 7.39
CA ASN A 72 -0.52 -30.53 8.27
C ASN A 72 0.87 -30.63 7.60
N SER A 73 1.16 -29.73 6.66
CA SER A 73 2.44 -29.70 5.98
C SER A 73 3.51 -29.19 6.94
N THR A 74 4.76 -29.63 6.71
CA THR A 74 5.92 -28.90 7.24
C THR A 74 5.85 -27.44 6.76
N PRO A 75 6.51 -26.48 7.44
CA PRO A 75 6.34 -25.03 7.23
C PRO A 75 6.89 -24.53 5.87
N ILE A 76 6.47 -25.17 4.79
CA ILE A 76 6.87 -24.95 3.40
C ILE A 76 6.01 -23.83 2.82
N ALA A 77 4.70 -23.85 3.08
CA ALA A 77 3.82 -22.78 2.58
C ALA A 77 4.21 -21.46 3.25
N MET A 78 4.51 -21.45 4.55
CA MET A 78 5.04 -20.28 5.26
C MET A 78 6.27 -19.69 4.58
N ILE A 79 7.28 -20.52 4.27
CA ILE A 79 8.51 -20.07 3.61
C ILE A 79 8.20 -19.48 2.23
N LEU A 80 7.38 -20.16 1.43
CA LEU A 80 7.00 -19.69 0.09
C LEU A 80 6.24 -18.36 0.14
N PHE A 81 5.27 -18.23 1.05
CA PHE A 81 4.49 -17.00 1.19
C PHE A 81 5.30 -15.83 1.76
N ILE A 82 6.25 -16.10 2.67
CA ILE A 82 7.19 -15.07 3.14
C ILE A 82 8.09 -14.59 1.99
N LEU A 83 8.61 -15.52 1.18
CA LEU A 83 9.41 -15.17 -0.01
C LEU A 83 8.60 -14.37 -1.04
N LEU A 84 7.34 -14.76 -1.30
CA LEU A 84 6.42 -14.02 -2.15
C LEU A 84 6.12 -12.62 -1.60
N GLY A 85 5.86 -12.50 -0.30
CA GLY A 85 5.68 -11.22 0.39
C GLY A 85 6.93 -10.33 0.27
N PHE A 86 8.11 -10.91 0.41
CA PHE A 86 9.39 -10.22 0.23
C PHE A 86 9.56 -9.70 -1.20
N ILE A 87 9.33 -10.54 -2.22
CA ILE A 87 9.41 -10.14 -3.63
C ILE A 87 8.44 -8.98 -3.92
N SER A 88 7.20 -9.08 -3.44
CA SER A 88 6.19 -8.03 -3.57
C SER A 88 6.65 -6.72 -2.91
N GLY A 89 7.21 -6.81 -1.70
CA GLY A 89 7.75 -5.66 -0.98
C GLY A 89 8.89 -4.97 -1.73
N VAL A 90 9.84 -5.74 -2.28
CA VAL A 90 10.94 -5.20 -3.11
C VAL A 90 10.40 -4.57 -4.40
N MET A 91 9.41 -5.18 -5.06
CA MET A 91 8.77 -4.60 -6.25
C MET A 91 8.09 -3.27 -5.94
N ARG A 92 7.42 -3.15 -4.80
CA ARG A 92 6.77 -1.91 -4.32
C ARG A 92 7.80 -0.80 -4.08
N ALA A 93 8.90 -1.14 -3.40
CA ALA A 93 10.00 -0.21 -3.14
C ALA A 93 10.65 0.28 -4.45
N ASN A 94 10.90 -0.63 -5.41
CA ASN A 94 11.45 -0.27 -6.73
C ASN A 94 10.47 0.59 -7.55
N ALA A 95 9.17 0.33 -7.46
CA ALA A 95 8.16 1.14 -8.14
C ALA A 95 8.11 2.58 -7.60
N ALA A 96 8.34 2.77 -6.29
CA ALA A 96 8.46 4.09 -5.68
C ALA A 96 9.67 4.86 -6.24
N MET A 97 10.78 4.19 -6.52
CA MET A 97 11.97 4.81 -7.13
C MET A 97 11.73 5.20 -8.60
N LYS A 98 11.07 4.34 -9.39
CA LYS A 98 10.83 4.59 -10.83
C LYS A 98 9.89 5.78 -11.10
N ARG A 99 9.03 6.13 -10.15
CA ARG A 99 8.19 7.34 -10.25
C ARG A 99 9.00 8.64 -10.32
N ASN A 100 10.16 8.70 -9.67
CA ASN A 100 10.99 9.92 -9.64
C ASN A 100 11.86 10.08 -10.90
N SER A 101 12.01 9.02 -11.70
CA SER A 101 12.78 9.08 -12.96
C SER A 101 11.97 9.58 -14.16
N GLU A 102 10.64 9.47 -14.14
CA GLU A 102 9.79 9.91 -15.27
C GLU A 102 9.37 11.39 -15.15
N GLU A 103 9.47 12.00 -13.96
CA GLU A 103 9.13 13.41 -13.72
C GLU A 103 10.28 14.38 -14.07
N ASN A 104 11.51 13.87 -14.26
CA ASN A 104 12.70 14.67 -14.58
C ASN A 104 13.06 14.69 -16.08
N GLU A 105 12.21 14.11 -16.94
CA GLU A 105 12.40 14.08 -18.41
C GLU A 105 11.29 14.84 -19.19
N LYS A 106 10.43 15.60 -18.49
CA LYS A 106 9.47 16.55 -19.09
C LYS A 106 9.67 17.95 -18.55
#